data_AF-A0A1F5YEZ4-F1
#
_entry.id   AF-A0A1F5YEZ4-F1
#
_cell.length_a   1.000
_cell.length_b   1.000
_cell.length_c   1.000
_cell.angle_alpha   90.00
_cell.angle_beta   90.00
_cell.angle_gamma   90.00
#
_symmetry.space_group_name_H-M   'P 1'
#
loop_
_entity.id
_entity.type
_entity.pdbx_description
1 polymer ?
#
loop_
_entity_poly.entity_id
_entity_poly.type
_entity_poly.pdbx_seq_one_letter_code
_entity_poly.pdbx_strand_id
1 'polypeptide(L)'
;MGEPPGDLTPRFNRVSIERAIIPAPGKITRIEGLEKTLAMRGVENLFTMYKVGDTFNPPTCNMGKFGNLIAVADTREQVLELSRKALSTIKIHTERPVYARELLSSKSA
;
A
#
# COMPACT_ATOMS: atom_id res chain seq x y z
N MET A 1 23.30 0.20 27.29
CA MET A 1 22.63 0.92 28.40
C MET A 1 21.52 1.75 27.78
N GLY A 2 20.32 1.72 28.34
CA GLY A 2 19.17 2.49 27.84
C GLY A 2 18.81 3.60 28.82
N GLU A 3 18.47 4.77 28.30
CA GLU A 3 17.91 5.86 29.10
C GLU A 3 16.59 5.41 29.77
N PRO A 4 16.28 5.90 30.98
CA PRO A 4 14.98 5.67 31.57
C PRO A 4 13.88 6.24 30.64
N PRO A 5 12.74 5.55 30.50
CA PRO A 5 11.65 6.09 29.70
C PRO A 5 11.20 7.43 30.29
N GLY A 6 10.82 8.36 29.41
CA GLY A 6 10.19 9.62 29.81
C GLY A 6 8.76 9.41 30.33
N ASP A 7 7.95 10.46 30.29
CA ASP A 7 6.54 10.38 30.66
C ASP A 7 5.77 9.34 29.83
N LEU A 8 5.10 8.41 30.51
CA LEU A 8 4.32 7.32 29.92
C LEU A 8 2.81 7.58 30.00
N THR A 9 2.38 8.77 30.45
CA THR A 9 0.98 9.17 30.48
C THR A 9 0.38 9.12 29.06
N PRO A 10 -0.73 8.40 28.82
CA PRO A 10 -1.34 8.36 27.51
C PRO A 10 -1.70 9.75 26.99
N ARG A 11 -1.10 10.15 25.86
CA ARG A 11 -1.31 11.47 25.24
C ARG A 11 -2.48 11.50 24.27
N PHE A 12 -2.86 10.35 23.73
CA PHE A 12 -3.89 10.21 22.72
C PHE A 12 -4.77 9.00 23.00
N ASN A 13 -6.07 9.16 22.76
CA ASN A 13 -7.01 8.05 22.71
C ASN A 13 -7.59 7.98 21.29
N ARG A 14 -6.82 7.36 20.39
CA ARG A 14 -7.13 7.26 18.95
C ARG A 14 -6.90 5.84 18.47
N VAL A 15 -7.53 5.51 17.34
CA VAL A 15 -7.39 4.22 16.67
C VAL A 15 -6.57 4.41 15.39
N SER A 16 -5.56 3.57 15.21
CA SER A 16 -4.76 3.50 13.99
C SER A 16 -5.03 2.19 13.24
N ILE A 17 -4.99 2.26 11.91
CA ILE A 17 -5.02 1.10 11.02
C ILE A 17 -3.92 1.23 9.98
N GLU A 18 -3.17 0.15 9.80
CA GLU A 18 -2.34 -0.06 8.62
C GLU A 18 -3.11 -0.89 7.57
N ARG A 19 -2.93 -0.53 6.29
CA ARG A 19 -3.42 -1.31 5.16
C ARG A 19 -2.33 -1.54 4.14
N ALA A 20 -2.20 -2.81 3.75
CA ALA A 20 -1.48 -3.25 2.58
C ALA A 20 -2.10 -2.71 1.27
N ILE A 21 -1.27 -2.18 0.38
CA ILE A 21 -1.59 -1.95 -1.02
C ILE A 21 -1.05 -3.14 -1.82
N ILE A 22 -1.93 -3.88 -2.49
CA ILE A 22 -1.58 -5.07 -3.28
C ILE A 22 -2.36 -5.00 -4.61
N PRO A 23 -1.74 -4.53 -5.70
CA PRO A 23 -2.36 -4.50 -7.01
C PRO A 23 -2.31 -5.86 -7.70
N ALA A 24 -2.89 -5.95 -8.90
CA ALA A 24 -2.74 -7.14 -9.74
C ALA A 24 -1.26 -7.32 -10.15
N PRO A 25 -0.70 -8.55 -10.12
CA PRO A 25 0.65 -8.82 -10.60
C PRO A 25 0.85 -8.39 -12.06
N GLY A 26 2.02 -7.86 -12.37
CA GLY A 26 2.38 -7.42 -13.71
C GLY A 26 3.29 -6.22 -13.77
N LYS A 27 3.57 -5.77 -14.99
CA LYS A 27 4.35 -4.55 -15.23
C LYS A 27 3.48 -3.35 -14.91
N ILE A 28 3.94 -2.49 -14.00
CA ILE A 28 3.21 -1.29 -13.58
C ILE A 28 3.29 -0.26 -14.70
N THR A 29 2.14 0.11 -15.26
CA THR A 29 2.06 1.08 -16.36
C THR A 29 1.62 2.46 -15.89
N ARG A 30 0.85 2.53 -14.80
CA ARG A 30 0.36 3.80 -14.25
C ARG A 30 0.02 3.67 -12.77
N ILE A 31 0.29 4.73 -12.03
CA ILE A 31 0.01 4.88 -10.61
C ILE A 31 -0.77 6.19 -10.44
N GLU A 32 -1.92 6.15 -9.78
CA GLU A 32 -2.78 7.31 -9.58
C GLU A 32 -3.28 7.41 -8.15
N GLY A 33 -3.58 8.64 -7.72
CA GLY A 33 -4.27 8.90 -6.47
C GLY A 33 -3.41 8.90 -5.21
N LEU A 34 -2.09 8.65 -5.29
CA LEU A 34 -1.22 8.65 -4.11
C LEU A 34 -1.22 9.99 -3.37
N GLU A 35 -0.97 11.10 -4.09
CA GLU A 35 -0.94 12.45 -3.52
C GLU A 35 -2.31 12.85 -2.94
N LYS A 36 -3.39 12.58 -3.69
CA LYS A 36 -4.76 12.84 -3.24
C LYS A 36 -5.10 12.07 -1.97
N THR A 37 -4.67 10.81 -1.88
CA THR A 37 -4.88 9.98 -0.68
C THR A 37 -4.06 10.49 0.49
N LEU A 38 -2.80 10.87 0.28
CA LEU A 38 -1.94 11.41 1.33
C LEU A 38 -2.48 12.74 1.89
N ALA A 39 -3.14 13.54 1.06
CA ALA A 39 -3.80 14.78 1.48
C ALA A 39 -5.12 14.57 2.26
N MET A 40 -5.62 13.34 2.39
CA MET A 40 -6.85 13.08 3.15
C MET A 40 -6.61 13.24 4.65
N ARG A 41 -7.46 14.02 5.33
CA ARG A 41 -7.38 14.18 6.79
C ARG A 41 -7.46 12.82 7.49
N GLY A 42 -6.48 12.54 8.35
CA GLY A 42 -6.34 11.28 9.08
C GLY A 42 -5.55 10.21 8.35
N VAL A 43 -5.10 10.44 7.09
CA VAL A 43 -4.04 9.64 6.47
C VAL A 43 -2.71 10.21 6.93
N GLU A 44 -2.06 9.51 7.85
CA GLU A 44 -0.80 9.96 8.46
C GLU A 44 0.40 9.60 7.59
N ASN A 45 0.32 8.50 6.84
CA ASN A 45 1.40 8.10 5.95
C ASN A 45 0.90 7.22 4.80
N LEU A 46 1.55 7.33 3.65
CA LEU A 46 1.39 6.46 2.50
C LEU A 46 2.75 6.35 1.81
N PHE A 47 3.25 5.13 1.68
CA PHE A 47 4.55 4.88 1.07
C PHE A 47 4.52 3.62 0.20
N THR A 48 5.27 3.66 -0.90
CA THR A 48 5.29 2.63 -1.94
C THR A 48 6.72 2.20 -2.22
N MET A 49 6.92 0.93 -2.54
CA MET A 49 8.23 0.34 -2.87
C MET A 49 8.48 0.23 -4.38
N TYR A 50 7.47 0.56 -5.18
CA TYR A 50 7.46 0.38 -6.63
C TYR A 50 7.15 1.69 -7.35
N LYS A 51 7.61 1.78 -8.60
CA LYS A 51 7.33 2.86 -9.55
C LYS A 51 6.82 2.31 -10.89
N VAL A 52 6.34 3.21 -11.74
CA VAL A 52 5.98 2.87 -13.13
C VAL A 52 7.21 2.28 -13.83
N GLY A 53 6.99 1.18 -14.55
CA GLY A 53 8.02 0.40 -15.23
C GLY A 53 8.46 -0.85 -14.46
N ASP A 54 8.29 -0.89 -13.14
CA ASP A 54 8.63 -2.05 -12.33
C ASP A 54 7.64 -3.21 -12.56
N THR A 55 8.08 -4.44 -12.28
CA THR A 55 7.22 -5.63 -12.27
C THR A 55 6.79 -5.95 -10.83
N PHE A 56 5.50 -5.85 -10.56
CA PHE A 56 4.91 -6.33 -9.31
C PHE A 56 4.63 -7.83 -9.39
N ASN A 57 5.20 -8.61 -8.47
CA ASN A 57 4.92 -10.04 -8.34
C ASN A 57 3.94 -10.27 -7.19
N PRO A 58 3.18 -11.38 -7.17
CA PRO A 58 2.37 -11.74 -6.01
C PRO A 58 3.24 -11.76 -4.74
N PRO A 59 2.86 -11.05 -3.66
CA PRO A 59 3.67 -10.99 -2.46
C PRO A 59 3.67 -12.34 -1.74
N THR A 60 4.84 -12.83 -1.35
CA THR A 60 5.00 -14.02 -0.51
C THR A 60 5.25 -13.67 0.96
N CYS A 61 5.52 -12.40 1.25
CA CYS A 61 5.70 -11.86 2.59
C CYS A 61 5.30 -10.38 2.64
N ASN A 62 5.26 -9.80 3.85
CA ASN A 62 4.88 -8.41 4.07
C ASN A 62 5.79 -7.40 3.33
N MET A 63 7.07 -7.73 3.13
CA MET A 63 8.02 -6.87 2.40
C MET A 63 7.72 -6.81 0.90
N GLY A 64 6.97 -7.77 0.36
CA GLY A 64 6.60 -7.81 -1.06
C GLY A 64 5.36 -6.99 -1.41
N LYS A 65 4.73 -6.32 -0.44
CA LYS A 65 3.58 -5.44 -0.71
C LYS A 65 3.99 -4.27 -1.59
N PHE A 66 3.06 -3.76 -2.40
CA PHE A 66 3.33 -2.58 -3.22
C PHE A 66 3.60 -1.34 -2.36
N GLY A 67 2.86 -1.21 -1.26
CA GLY A 67 2.99 -0.11 -0.32
C GLY A 67 2.10 -0.30 0.90
N ASN A 68 2.17 0.67 1.80
CA ASN A 68 1.38 0.71 3.03
C ASN A 68 0.68 2.06 3.15
N LEU A 69 -0.53 2.02 3.70
CA LEU A 69 -1.32 3.18 4.10
C LEU A 69 -1.50 3.13 5.62
N ILE A 70 -1.19 4.23 6.31
CA ILE A 70 -1.44 4.41 7.74
C ILE A 70 -2.52 5.47 7.91
N ALA A 71 -3.61 5.09 8.57
CA ALA A 71 -4.73 5.97 8.87
C ALA A 71 -5.03 5.99 10.36
N VAL A 72 -5.44 7.16 10.87
CA VAL A 72 -5.78 7.39 12.29
C VAL A 72 -7.10 8.14 12.38
N ALA A 73 -7.95 7.73 13.32
CA ALA A 73 -9.18 8.44 13.68
C ALA A 73 -9.49 8.25 15.18
N ASP A 74 -10.59 8.86 15.66
CA ASP A 74 -10.96 8.77 17.07
C ASP A 74 -11.66 7.44 17.39
N THR A 75 -12.37 6.84 16.42
CA THR A 75 -13.03 5.54 16.58
C THR A 75 -12.62 4.51 15.54
N ARG A 76 -12.88 3.23 15.86
CA ARG A 76 -12.63 2.09 14.97
C ARG A 76 -13.42 2.22 13.67
N GLU A 77 -14.68 2.65 13.74
CA GLU A 77 -15.59 2.78 12.61
C GLU A 77 -15.09 3.88 11.66
N GLN A 78 -14.69 5.02 12.21
CA GLN A 78 -14.15 6.15 11.44
C GLN A 78 -12.88 5.76 10.69
N VAL A 79 -11.91 5.12 11.35
CA VAL A 79 -10.65 4.74 10.69
C VAL A 79 -10.87 3.63 9.65
N LEU A 80 -11.84 2.72 9.87
CA LEU A 80 -12.22 1.72 8.88
C LEU A 80 -12.80 2.36 7.62
N GLU A 81 -13.73 3.30 7.75
CA GLU A 81 -14.30 4.04 6.62
C GLU A 81 -13.23 4.84 5.88
N LEU A 82 -12.41 5.60 6.63
CA LEU A 82 -11.29 6.36 6.07
C LEU A 82 -10.34 5.47 5.27
N SER A 83 -9.93 4.33 5.83
CA SER A 83 -9.00 3.40 5.16
C SER A 83 -9.58 2.84 3.86
N ARG A 84 -10.89 2.53 3.82
CA ARG A 84 -11.58 2.05 2.61
C ARG A 84 -11.62 3.14 1.54
N LYS A 85 -12.00 4.36 1.91
CA LYS A 85 -12.05 5.51 1.00
C LYS A 85 -10.67 5.84 0.42
N ALA A 86 -9.65 5.88 1.28
CA ALA A 86 -8.26 6.11 0.91
C ALA A 86 -7.76 5.06 -0.10
N LEU A 87 -7.95 3.77 0.19
CA LEU A 87 -7.56 2.69 -0.74
C LEU A 87 -8.31 2.77 -2.07
N SER A 88 -9.60 3.09 -2.06
CA SER A 88 -10.39 3.20 -3.29
C SER A 88 -9.95 4.32 -4.24
N THR A 89 -9.26 5.33 -3.69
CA THR A 89 -8.70 6.48 -4.43
C THR A 89 -7.40 6.11 -5.16
N ILE A 90 -6.68 5.10 -4.67
CA ILE A 90 -5.42 4.63 -5.28
C ILE A 90 -5.77 3.68 -6.44
N LYS A 91 -5.21 3.95 -7.61
CA LYS A 91 -5.34 3.07 -8.79
C LYS A 91 -3.95 2.71 -9.31
N ILE A 92 -3.67 1.41 -9.34
CA ILE A 92 -2.44 0.87 -9.92
C ILE A 92 -2.85 0.03 -11.11
N HIS A 93 -2.32 0.39 -12.28
CA HIS A 93 -2.58 -0.32 -13.52
C HIS A 93 -1.39 -1.19 -13.83
N THR A 94 -1.66 -2.46 -14.11
CA THR A 94 -0.63 -3.42 -14.49
C THR A 94 -1.00 -4.12 -15.79
N GLU A 95 0.00 -4.34 -16.63
CA GLU A 95 -0.08 -5.23 -17.78
C GLU A 95 0.41 -6.61 -17.37
N ARG A 96 -0.27 -7.65 -17.88
CA ARG A 96 0.07 -9.03 -17.55
C ARG A 96 1.57 -9.27 -17.75
N PRO A 97 2.27 -9.82 -16.75
CA PRO A 97 3.66 -10.20 -16.93
C PRO A 97 3.68 -11.37 -17.92
N VAL A 98 4.45 -11.24 -19.00
CA VAL A 98 4.71 -12.38 -19.88
C VAL A 98 5.72 -13.26 -19.16
N TYR A 99 5.27 -14.42 -18.68
CA TYR A 99 6.18 -15.35 -18.01
C TYR A 99 7.01 -16.10 -19.06
N ALA A 100 8.28 -16.42 -18.74
CA ALA A 100 9.19 -17.11 -19.67
C ALA A 100 8.60 -18.41 -20.25
N ARG A 101 7.74 -19.11 -19.49
CA ARG A 101 7.02 -20.31 -19.96
C ARG A 101 6.06 -20.04 -21.12
N GLU A 102 5.50 -18.85 -21.23
CA GLU A 102 4.56 -18.43 -22.29
C GLU A 102 5.32 -17.92 -23.54
N LEU A 103 6.54 -17.42 -23.36
CA LEU A 103 7.46 -17.09 -24.47
C LEU A 103 8.01 -18.34 -25.17
N LEU A 104 8.11 -19.46 -24.45
CA LEU A 104 8.57 -20.73 -24.99
C LEU A 104 7.47 -21.46 -25.79
N SER A 105 6.18 -21.27 -25.46
CA SER A 105 5.07 -21.87 -26.23
C SER A 105 4.73 -21.11 -27.51
N SER A 106 5.08 -19.83 -27.60
CA SER A 106 4.80 -18.95 -28.74
C SER A 106 5.87 -18.98 -29.84
N LYS A 107 7.01 -19.65 -29.59
CA LYS A 107 8.10 -19.84 -30.59
C LYS A 107 8.05 -21.19 -31.32
N SER A 108 7.03 -22.00 -31.07
CA SER A 108 6.86 -23.34 -31.64
C SER A 108 5.69 -23.45 -32.64
N ALA A 109 5.26 -22.31 -33.22
CA ALA A 109 4.21 -22.25 -34.24
C ALA A 109 4.78 -21.71 -35.55
#